data_AF-A0A2N9ICU0-F1
#
_entry.id   AF-A0A2N9ICU0-F1
#
_cell.length_a   1.000
_cell.length_b   1.000
_cell.length_c   1.000
_cell.angle_alpha   90.00
_cell.angle_beta   90.00
_cell.angle_gamma   90.00
#
_symmetry.space_group_name_H-M   'P 1'
#
loop_
_entity.id
_entity.type
_entity.pdbx_description
1 polymer ?
#
loop_
_entity_poly.entity_id
_entity_poly.type
_entity_poly.pdbx_seq_one_letter_code
_entity_poly.pdbx_strand_id
1 'polypeptide(L)'
;MAQVSKICSGAQSTQIFHNNPKPQKPKSIGFISFGSQFLGSSTSWTLKNKHVCAVGSGKVGTFRVSASVATAEKPSTVPEIVLQPIKDISGTIKLPGSKSLSNRILLLAALSEGTTVVDNLLNSDDIHYMLGALKTLGLRVEEDKAIKRAIVEGCGGLFPVGKESRDEIQLFLGNAGTAMRPLTAAVTVAGGNSSYVLDGVPRMRERPIGDLVDGLQQLGANVDCSSHS
;
A
#
# COMPACT_ATOMS: atom_id res chain seq x y z
N MET A 1 5.82 15.48 -9.12
CA MET A 1 5.87 14.72 -10.38
C MET A 1 7.14 13.91 -10.34
N ALA A 2 7.10 12.59 -10.52
CA ALA A 2 8.31 11.77 -10.58
C ALA A 2 8.62 11.45 -12.06
N GLN A 3 9.79 11.84 -12.54
CA GLN A 3 10.31 11.56 -13.87
C GLN A 3 11.33 10.42 -13.73
N VAL A 4 11.13 9.31 -14.43
CA VAL A 4 12.08 8.19 -14.44
C VAL A 4 12.73 8.11 -15.82
N SER A 5 14.05 8.11 -15.85
CA SER A 5 14.89 7.94 -17.03
C SER A 5 16.04 6.97 -16.71
N LYS A 6 16.49 6.20 -17.72
CA LYS A 6 17.68 5.33 -17.78
C LYS A 6 18.18 4.57 -16.54
N ILE A 7 18.32 3.26 -16.71
CA ILE A 7 19.35 2.44 -16.04
C ILE A 7 20.39 2.07 -17.10
N CYS A 8 21.68 2.32 -16.85
CA CYS A 8 22.75 1.83 -17.71
C CYS A 8 22.93 0.31 -17.50
N SER A 9 22.77 -0.47 -18.56
CA SER A 9 22.96 -1.91 -18.56
C SER A 9 24.45 -2.27 -18.48
N GLY A 10 24.89 -2.72 -17.30
CA GLY A 10 26.15 -3.42 -17.12
C GLY A 10 26.02 -4.86 -17.63
N ALA A 11 26.55 -5.12 -18.83
CA ALA A 11 26.65 -6.46 -19.39
C ALA A 11 27.67 -7.31 -18.61
N GLN A 12 27.24 -8.42 -18.01
CA GLN A 12 28.12 -9.56 -17.75
C GLN A 12 27.43 -10.87 -18.14
N SER A 13 27.99 -11.47 -19.18
CA SER A 13 27.78 -12.82 -19.65
C SER A 13 28.63 -13.77 -18.80
N THR A 14 28.03 -14.81 -18.21
CA THR A 14 28.75 -16.03 -17.83
C THR A 14 27.79 -17.23 -17.68
N GLN A 15 27.79 -18.05 -18.72
CA GLN A 15 28.04 -19.50 -18.71
C GLN A 15 27.31 -20.39 -17.66
N ILE A 16 26.49 -21.27 -18.22
CA ILE A 16 25.83 -22.43 -17.65
C ILE A 16 26.87 -23.45 -17.15
N PHE A 17 26.80 -23.85 -15.88
CA PHE A 17 27.38 -25.11 -15.41
C PHE A 17 26.32 -25.93 -14.67
N HIS A 18 26.08 -27.14 -15.19
CA HIS A 18 25.33 -28.21 -14.55
C HIS A 18 26.11 -28.72 -13.32
N ASN A 19 25.48 -28.77 -12.15
CA ASN A 19 25.76 -29.81 -11.17
C ASN A 19 24.61 -29.97 -10.17
N ASN A 20 24.11 -31.21 -10.08
CA ASN A 20 23.05 -31.66 -9.19
C ASN A 20 23.68 -32.40 -8.00
N PRO A 21 23.26 -32.11 -6.75
CA PRO A 21 23.24 -33.17 -5.74
C PRO A 21 21.94 -33.23 -4.92
N LYS A 22 21.34 -34.44 -4.97
CA LYS A 22 20.53 -35.23 -4.01
C LYS A 22 19.76 -34.56 -2.84
N PRO A 23 18.56 -35.09 -2.50
CA PRO A 23 17.63 -34.46 -1.56
C PRO A 23 18.05 -34.61 -0.09
N GLN A 24 18.06 -33.50 0.64
CA GLN A 24 18.18 -33.48 2.10
C GLN A 24 16.80 -33.32 2.74
N LYS A 25 16.52 -34.18 3.73
CA LYS A 25 15.28 -34.22 4.52
C LYS A 25 15.07 -32.92 5.32
N PRO A 26 13.85 -32.38 5.43
CA PRO A 26 13.59 -31.20 6.23
C PRO A 26 13.73 -31.51 7.72
N LYS A 27 14.62 -30.79 8.40
CA LYS A 27 14.70 -30.75 9.87
C LYS A 27 13.54 -29.91 10.40
N SER A 28 13.00 -30.36 11.53
CA SER A 28 11.81 -29.88 12.23
C SER A 28 11.68 -28.35 12.31
N ILE A 29 10.55 -27.85 11.81
CA ILE A 29 10.05 -26.48 12.04
C ILE A 29 9.51 -26.43 13.47
N GLY A 30 10.15 -25.65 14.33
CA GLY A 30 9.65 -25.32 15.65
C GLY A 30 8.36 -24.50 15.53
N PHE A 31 7.25 -25.10 15.95
CA PHE A 31 5.94 -24.46 16.02
C PHE A 31 5.91 -23.55 17.26
N ILE A 32 5.89 -22.23 17.07
CA ILE A 32 5.63 -21.29 18.16
C ILE A 32 4.11 -21.12 18.25
N SER A 33 3.51 -21.81 19.21
CA SER A 33 2.09 -21.66 19.56
C SER A 33 1.93 -20.48 20.52
N PHE A 34 1.26 -19.41 20.08
CA PHE A 34 0.79 -18.36 20.97
C PHE A 34 -0.59 -18.75 21.50
N GLY A 35 -0.60 -19.42 22.66
CA GLY A 35 -1.80 -19.58 23.47
C GLY A 35 -2.01 -18.33 24.33
N SER A 36 -3.11 -17.62 24.11
CA SER A 36 -3.62 -16.62 25.05
C SER A 36 -4.93 -17.15 25.64
N GLN A 37 -4.82 -17.79 26.80
CA GLN A 37 -5.94 -17.90 27.73
C GLN A 37 -6.02 -16.57 28.47
N PHE A 38 -7.04 -15.76 28.20
CA PHE A 38 -7.38 -14.63 29.06
C PHE A 38 -8.81 -14.79 29.56
N LEU A 39 -8.93 -15.49 30.68
CA LEU A 39 -9.98 -15.24 31.66
C LEU A 39 -9.60 -13.99 32.45
N GLY A 40 -10.58 -13.10 32.64
CA GLY A 40 -10.76 -12.43 33.92
C GLY A 40 -9.85 -11.24 34.26
N SER A 41 -10.42 -10.06 34.01
CA SER A 41 -10.45 -8.92 34.95
C SER A 41 -9.17 -8.12 35.28
N SER A 42 -9.40 -6.81 35.32
CA SER A 42 -8.67 -5.79 36.07
C SER A 42 -7.45 -5.15 35.40
N THR A 43 -7.65 -3.88 35.06
CA THR A 43 -6.69 -2.90 34.60
C THR A 43 -5.79 -2.40 35.74
N SER A 44 -4.48 -2.36 35.53
CA SER A 44 -3.58 -1.42 36.21
C SER A 44 -2.27 -1.28 35.43
N TRP A 45 -2.08 -0.14 34.76
CA TRP A 45 -0.78 0.28 34.23
C TRP A 45 -0.29 1.43 35.12
N THR A 46 0.80 1.18 35.84
CA THR A 46 1.46 2.16 36.73
C THR A 46 2.71 2.69 36.06
N LEU A 47 2.76 4.01 35.84
CA LEU A 47 3.99 4.73 35.51
C LEU A 47 4.80 4.91 36.80
N LYS A 48 5.98 4.30 36.88
CA LYS A 48 6.95 4.56 37.96
C LYS A 48 7.72 5.84 37.64
N ASN A 49 7.57 6.86 38.48
CA ASN A 49 8.56 7.93 38.59
C ASN A 49 9.12 7.94 40.02
N LYS A 50 10.45 7.81 40.14
CA LYS A 50 11.16 7.77 41.41
C LYS A 50 11.33 9.19 41.94
N HIS A 51 10.65 9.52 43.04
CA HIS A 51 11.18 10.44 44.04
C HIS A 51 10.60 10.06 45.41
N VAL A 52 11.49 9.76 46.35
CA VAL A 52 11.17 9.39 47.74
C VAL A 52 10.89 10.67 48.52
N CYS A 53 9.75 10.73 49.23
CA CYS A 53 9.60 11.51 50.46
C CYS A 53 8.41 10.98 51.29
N ALA A 54 8.44 11.26 52.57
CA ALA A 54 7.85 10.51 53.68
C ALA A 54 6.31 10.35 53.70
N VAL A 55 5.89 9.28 54.38
CA VAL A 55 4.51 8.85 54.63
C VAL A 55 3.81 9.78 55.63
N GLY A 56 2.66 10.34 55.21
CA GLY A 56 1.64 10.92 56.08
C GLY A 56 0.29 10.28 55.78
N SER A 57 -0.40 9.76 56.80
CA SER A 57 -1.69 9.08 56.68
C SER A 57 -2.82 10.08 56.38
N GLY A 58 -3.40 10.02 55.18
CA GLY A 58 -4.56 10.81 54.78
C GLY A 58 -5.73 9.92 54.32
N LYS A 59 -6.93 10.14 54.88
CA LYS A 59 -8.17 9.46 54.49
C LYS A 59 -8.50 9.72 53.02
N VAL A 60 -8.76 8.65 52.25
CA VAL A 60 -9.23 8.73 50.86
C VAL A 60 -10.73 9.01 50.86
N GLY A 61 -11.12 10.24 50.52
CA GLY A 61 -12.49 10.60 50.19
C GLY A 61 -12.78 10.34 48.71
N THR A 62 -13.98 9.85 48.40
CA THR A 62 -14.44 9.61 47.03
C THR A 62 -14.56 10.93 46.28
N PHE A 63 -13.64 11.21 45.36
CA PHE A 63 -13.71 12.38 44.49
C PHE A 63 -14.63 12.09 43.30
N ARG A 64 -15.76 12.79 43.24
CA ARG A 64 -16.67 12.75 42.09
C ARG A 64 -16.25 13.84 41.12
N VAL A 65 -15.65 13.45 39.99
CA VAL A 65 -15.32 14.37 38.90
C VAL A 65 -16.54 14.51 37.99
N SER A 66 -17.13 15.69 37.95
CA SER A 66 -18.17 16.05 36.98
C SER A 66 -17.53 16.85 35.85
N ALA A 67 -17.62 16.36 34.62
CA ALA A 67 -17.27 17.11 33.43
C ALA A 67 -18.55 17.73 32.84
N SER A 68 -18.64 19.06 32.85
CA SER A 68 -19.64 19.81 32.07
C SER A 68 -18.92 20.41 30.86
N VAL A 69 -19.29 19.97 29.66
CA VAL A 69 -18.89 20.62 28.42
C VAL A 69 -19.99 21.62 28.07
N ALA A 70 -19.71 22.90 28.25
CA ALA A 70 -20.53 23.96 27.69
C ALA A 70 -20.21 24.06 26.20
N THR A 71 -21.03 23.43 25.36
CA THR A 71 -20.91 23.52 23.91
C THR A 71 -21.59 24.81 23.45
N ALA A 72 -20.79 25.84 23.13
CA ALA A 72 -21.26 26.91 22.27
C ALA A 72 -21.37 26.34 20.85
N GLU A 73 -22.55 25.88 20.47
CA GLU A 73 -22.79 25.32 19.14
C GLU A 73 -22.74 26.43 18.08
N LYS A 74 -21.66 26.41 17.29
CA LYS A 74 -21.67 26.96 15.94
C LYS A 74 -22.32 25.89 15.05
N PRO A 75 -23.48 26.14 14.41
CA PRO A 75 -24.16 25.11 13.63
C PRO A 75 -23.28 24.73 12.44
N SER A 76 -22.82 23.49 12.45
CA SER A 76 -22.04 22.88 11.38
C SER A 76 -22.99 22.16 10.43
N THR A 77 -23.00 22.55 9.16
CA THR A 77 -23.89 22.06 8.10
C THR A 77 -23.53 20.67 7.55
N VAL A 78 -22.67 19.91 8.25
CA VAL A 78 -22.34 18.54 7.85
C VAL A 78 -23.31 17.54 8.47
N PRO A 79 -23.76 16.52 7.72
CA PRO A 79 -24.64 15.49 8.26
C PRO A 79 -23.93 14.75 9.41
N GLU A 80 -24.53 14.83 10.60
CA GLU A 80 -24.02 14.16 11.80
C GLU A 80 -24.62 12.75 11.90
N ILE A 81 -23.77 11.77 12.21
CA ILE A 81 -24.20 10.39 12.50
C ILE A 81 -24.06 10.18 14.01
N VAL A 82 -25.19 10.20 14.72
CA VAL A 82 -25.23 9.91 16.17
C VAL A 82 -25.43 8.42 16.39
N LEU A 83 -24.46 7.77 17.03
CA LEU A 83 -24.52 6.35 17.37
C LEU A 83 -25.10 6.15 18.77
N GLN A 84 -26.19 5.39 18.88
CA GLN A 84 -26.73 4.96 20.16
C GLN A 84 -25.87 3.82 20.76
N PRO A 85 -25.75 3.71 22.09
CA PRO A 85 -24.99 2.62 22.72
C PRO A 85 -25.54 1.24 22.34
N ILE A 86 -24.66 0.38 21.81
CA ILE A 86 -24.99 -1.00 21.44
C ILE A 86 -24.47 -1.92 22.55
N LYS A 87 -25.33 -2.82 23.07
CA LYS A 87 -24.97 -3.77 24.15
C LYS A 87 -24.15 -4.95 23.63
N ASP A 88 -24.58 -5.57 22.53
CA ASP A 88 -23.92 -6.71 21.88
C ASP A 88 -24.08 -6.62 20.35
N ILE A 89 -23.09 -7.12 19.60
CA ILE A 89 -23.14 -7.24 18.13
C ILE A 89 -22.69 -8.63 17.69
N SER A 90 -23.49 -9.30 16.86
CA SER A 90 -23.19 -10.63 16.32
C SER A 90 -23.68 -10.76 14.89
N GLY A 91 -22.84 -11.29 13.99
CA GLY A 91 -23.19 -11.57 12.60
C GLY A 91 -21.96 -11.80 11.72
N THR A 92 -22.20 -12.22 10.48
CA THR A 92 -21.16 -12.38 9.46
C THR A 92 -21.33 -11.30 8.41
N ILE A 93 -20.28 -10.51 8.18
CA ILE A 93 -20.27 -9.46 7.16
C ILE A 93 -19.31 -9.84 6.03
N LYS A 94 -19.72 -9.58 4.78
CA LYS A 94 -18.82 -9.66 3.63
C LYS A 94 -18.22 -8.29 3.39
N LEU A 95 -16.94 -8.14 3.69
CA LEU A 95 -16.23 -6.90 3.46
C LEU A 95 -15.96 -6.70 1.96
N PRO A 96 -15.96 -5.45 1.47
CA PRO A 96 -15.50 -5.15 0.12
C PRO A 96 -14.01 -5.49 -0.05
N GLY A 97 -13.57 -5.57 -1.31
CA GLY A 97 -12.16 -5.72 -1.64
C GLY A 97 -11.30 -4.63 -1.00
N SER A 98 -10.07 -4.98 -0.63
CA SER A 98 -9.11 -4.01 -0.09
C SER A 98 -8.47 -3.21 -1.22
N LYS A 99 -8.47 -1.88 -1.10
CA LYS A 99 -7.83 -0.96 -2.05
C LYS A 99 -6.34 -1.28 -2.26
N SER A 100 -5.60 -1.44 -1.16
CA SER A 100 -4.16 -1.70 -1.23
C SER A 100 -3.84 -3.11 -1.77
N LEU A 101 -4.63 -4.12 -1.40
CA LEU A 101 -4.44 -5.47 -1.96
C LEU A 101 -4.76 -5.50 -3.45
N SER A 102 -5.86 -4.87 -3.86
CA SER A 102 -6.27 -4.77 -5.27
C SER A 102 -5.14 -4.16 -6.12
N ASN A 103 -4.57 -3.02 -5.69
CA ASN A 103 -3.45 -2.39 -6.41
C ASN A 103 -2.20 -3.26 -6.50
N ARG A 104 -1.83 -3.95 -5.40
CA ARG A 104 -0.68 -4.85 -5.39
C ARG A 104 -0.89 -6.05 -6.31
N ILE A 105 -2.06 -6.68 -6.25
CA ILE A 105 -2.39 -7.85 -7.08
C ILE A 105 -2.40 -7.47 -8.55
N LEU A 106 -2.99 -6.33 -8.93
CA LEU A 106 -3.00 -5.87 -10.32
C LEU A 106 -1.59 -5.64 -10.86
N LEU A 107 -0.72 -5.03 -10.07
CA LEU A 107 0.66 -4.77 -10.48
C LEU A 107 1.47 -6.06 -10.59
N LEU A 108 1.32 -6.99 -9.64
CA LEU A 108 1.97 -8.29 -9.70
C LEU A 108 1.47 -9.13 -10.87
N ALA A 109 0.16 -9.11 -11.14
CA ALA A 109 -0.44 -9.76 -12.30
C ALA A 109 0.14 -9.20 -13.61
N ALA A 110 0.29 -7.87 -13.70
CA ALA A 110 0.89 -7.21 -14.84
C ALA A 110 2.35 -7.64 -15.08
N LEU A 111 3.14 -7.82 -14.01
CA LEU A 111 4.55 -8.23 -14.11
C LEU A 111 4.75 -9.74 -14.27
N SER A 112 3.75 -10.55 -13.93
CA SER A 112 3.81 -12.02 -14.05
C SER A 112 3.84 -12.50 -15.50
N GLU A 113 4.13 -13.78 -15.71
CA GLU A 113 3.93 -14.44 -17.01
C GLU A 113 2.52 -15.07 -17.08
N GLY A 114 1.86 -14.94 -18.23
CA GLY A 114 0.54 -15.54 -18.47
C GLY A 114 -0.64 -14.67 -18.03
N THR A 115 -1.84 -15.25 -17.96
CA THR A 115 -3.08 -14.52 -17.66
C THR A 115 -3.53 -14.74 -16.22
N THR A 116 -3.76 -13.64 -15.49
CA THR A 116 -4.28 -13.67 -14.12
C THR A 116 -5.69 -13.13 -14.06
N VAL A 117 -6.57 -13.87 -13.37
CA VAL A 117 -7.93 -13.43 -13.06
C VAL A 117 -7.97 -12.90 -11.62
N VAL A 118 -8.37 -11.65 -11.45
CA VAL A 118 -8.45 -10.97 -10.16
C VAL A 118 -9.91 -10.78 -9.78
N ASP A 119 -10.35 -11.50 -8.75
CA ASP A 119 -11.70 -11.44 -8.20
C ASP A 119 -11.83 -10.48 -7.02
N ASN A 120 -13.08 -10.08 -6.71
CA ASN A 120 -13.44 -9.21 -5.59
C ASN A 120 -12.66 -7.88 -5.60
N LEU A 121 -12.46 -7.34 -6.81
CA LEU A 121 -11.75 -6.09 -7.01
C LEU A 121 -12.55 -4.92 -6.42
N LEU A 122 -11.88 -4.01 -5.74
CA LEU A 122 -12.56 -2.83 -5.20
C LEU A 122 -12.99 -1.90 -6.35
N ASN A 123 -14.29 -1.62 -6.47
CA ASN A 123 -14.78 -0.58 -7.36
C ASN A 123 -14.45 0.79 -6.74
N SER A 124 -13.32 1.37 -7.14
CA SER A 124 -12.87 2.69 -6.69
C SER A 124 -12.03 3.39 -7.74
N ASP A 125 -11.97 4.71 -7.69
CA ASP A 125 -11.17 5.53 -8.62
C ASP A 125 -9.70 5.10 -8.65
N ASP A 126 -9.12 4.76 -7.48
CA ASP A 126 -7.74 4.27 -7.40
C ASP A 126 -7.48 3.07 -8.32
N ILE A 127 -8.42 2.11 -8.35
CA ILE A 127 -8.31 0.92 -9.18
C ILE A 127 -8.54 1.26 -10.65
N HIS A 128 -9.48 2.16 -10.93
CA HIS A 128 -9.73 2.58 -12.30
C HIS A 128 -8.50 3.28 -12.92
N TYR A 129 -7.85 4.17 -12.17
CA TYR A 129 -6.60 4.80 -12.60
C TYR A 129 -5.46 3.79 -12.75
N MET A 130 -5.34 2.80 -11.85
CA MET A 130 -4.35 1.74 -11.97
C MET A 130 -4.56 0.91 -13.25
N LEU A 131 -5.79 0.46 -13.52
CA LEU A 131 -6.12 -0.29 -14.73
C LEU A 131 -5.88 0.54 -16.01
N GLY A 132 -6.21 1.83 -15.96
CA GLY A 132 -5.89 2.78 -17.04
C GLY A 132 -4.39 2.89 -17.29
N ALA A 133 -3.59 3.03 -16.24
CA ALA A 133 -2.14 3.09 -16.35
C ALA A 133 -1.55 1.80 -16.94
N LEU A 134 -2.05 0.62 -16.54
CA LEU A 134 -1.61 -0.67 -17.11
C LEU A 134 -1.96 -0.77 -18.61
N LYS A 135 -3.12 -0.26 -19.03
CA LYS A 135 -3.47 -0.17 -20.47
C LYS A 135 -2.54 0.78 -21.22
N THR A 136 -2.22 1.95 -20.64
CA THR A 136 -1.25 2.89 -21.21
C THR A 136 0.15 2.28 -21.32
N LEU A 137 0.52 1.38 -20.40
CA LEU A 137 1.75 0.59 -20.47
C LEU A 137 1.70 -0.55 -21.51
N GLY A 138 0.60 -0.66 -22.27
CA GLY A 138 0.44 -1.60 -23.38
C GLY A 138 0.03 -3.00 -22.98
N LEU A 139 -0.41 -3.23 -21.74
CA LEU A 139 -0.92 -4.54 -21.32
C LEU A 139 -2.37 -4.74 -21.77
N ARG A 140 -2.71 -6.01 -22.03
CA ARG A 140 -4.10 -6.43 -22.28
C ARG A 140 -4.81 -6.59 -20.93
N VAL A 141 -5.72 -5.67 -20.65
CA VAL A 141 -6.48 -5.65 -19.39
C VAL A 141 -7.97 -5.53 -19.69
N GLU A 142 -8.73 -6.50 -19.23
CA GLU A 142 -10.20 -6.52 -19.29
C GLU A 142 -10.77 -6.30 -17.88
N GLU A 143 -11.78 -5.46 -17.76
CA GLU A 143 -12.44 -5.15 -16.50
C GLU A 143 -13.94 -5.41 -16.63
N ASP A 144 -14.49 -6.21 -15.71
CA ASP A 144 -15.93 -6.36 -15.51
C ASP A 144 -16.31 -5.79 -14.15
N LYS A 145 -16.90 -4.59 -14.18
CA LYS A 145 -17.35 -3.86 -12.99
C LYS A 145 -18.57 -4.50 -12.32
N ALA A 146 -19.40 -5.24 -13.05
CA ALA A 146 -20.61 -5.84 -12.51
C ALA A 146 -20.26 -6.99 -11.55
N ILE A 147 -19.31 -7.83 -11.95
CA ILE A 147 -18.84 -8.96 -11.12
C ILE A 147 -17.59 -8.64 -10.29
N LYS A 148 -17.05 -7.42 -10.39
CA LYS A 148 -15.83 -6.96 -9.68
C LYS A 148 -14.62 -7.82 -10.02
N ARG A 149 -14.39 -8.05 -11.31
CA ARG A 149 -13.30 -8.87 -11.82
C ARG A 149 -12.46 -8.11 -12.82
N ALA A 150 -11.15 -8.35 -12.81
CA ALA A 150 -10.26 -7.96 -13.89
C ALA A 150 -9.47 -9.17 -14.40
N ILE A 151 -9.21 -9.20 -15.69
CA ILE A 151 -8.32 -10.17 -16.34
C ILE A 151 -7.13 -9.40 -16.86
N VAL A 152 -5.94 -9.75 -16.39
CA VAL A 152 -4.68 -9.09 -16.75
C VAL A 152 -3.78 -10.11 -17.40
N GLU A 153 -3.37 -9.84 -18.64
CA GLU A 153 -2.29 -10.59 -19.30
C GLU A 153 -0.95 -9.98 -18.90
N GLY A 154 -0.17 -10.75 -18.17
CA GLY A 154 1.13 -10.33 -17.64
C GLY A 154 2.21 -10.31 -18.70
N CYS A 155 3.16 -9.39 -18.55
CA CYS A 155 4.21 -9.11 -19.53
C CYS A 155 5.56 -9.80 -19.25
N GLY A 156 5.67 -10.60 -18.17
CA GLY A 156 6.91 -11.29 -17.82
C GLY A 156 8.07 -10.36 -17.43
N GLY A 157 7.75 -9.21 -16.82
CA GLY A 157 8.74 -8.30 -16.24
C GLY A 157 9.25 -7.16 -17.13
N LEU A 158 8.81 -7.06 -18.40
CA LEU A 158 9.09 -5.89 -19.25
C LEU A 158 7.79 -5.36 -19.85
N PHE A 159 7.43 -4.11 -19.52
CA PHE A 159 6.22 -3.49 -20.05
C PHE A 159 6.29 -3.37 -21.58
N PRO A 160 5.23 -3.73 -22.32
CA PRO A 160 5.23 -3.73 -23.79
C PRO A 160 5.66 -2.40 -24.42
N VAL A 161 5.25 -1.27 -23.82
CA VAL A 161 5.64 0.08 -24.28
C VAL A 161 7.12 0.41 -24.12
N GLY A 162 7.85 -0.34 -23.29
CA GLY A 162 9.29 -0.18 -23.07
C GLY A 162 10.17 -0.97 -24.04
N LYS A 163 9.58 -1.83 -24.89
CA LYS A 163 10.31 -2.66 -25.85
C LYS A 163 10.85 -1.85 -27.04
N GLU A 164 10.12 -0.81 -27.42
CA GLU A 164 10.55 0.14 -28.45
C GLU A 164 10.83 1.47 -27.78
N SER A 165 11.97 2.09 -28.09
CA SER A 165 12.31 3.42 -27.58
C SER A 165 11.26 4.41 -28.05
N ARG A 166 10.36 4.81 -27.16
CA ARG A 166 9.28 5.77 -27.43
C ARG A 166 9.51 7.08 -26.69
N ASP A 167 8.75 8.07 -27.14
CA ASP A 167 8.51 9.34 -26.48
C ASP A 167 8.09 9.16 -25.01
N GLU A 168 8.11 10.25 -24.26
CA GLU A 168 7.66 10.31 -22.87
C GLU A 168 6.25 9.72 -22.67
N ILE A 169 6.12 8.75 -21.77
CA ILE A 169 4.85 8.09 -21.43
C ILE A 169 4.29 8.73 -20.16
N GLN A 170 3.11 9.34 -20.29
CA GLN A 170 2.42 9.97 -19.17
C GLN A 170 1.40 9.03 -18.54
N LEU A 171 1.52 8.83 -17.23
CA LEU A 171 0.62 8.02 -16.41
C LEU A 171 -0.10 8.91 -15.41
N PHE A 172 -1.39 9.18 -15.68
CA PHE A 172 -2.22 9.97 -14.78
C PHE A 172 -2.93 9.07 -13.76
N LEU A 173 -2.59 9.24 -12.48
CA LEU A 173 -3.09 8.42 -11.38
C LEU A 173 -4.14 9.11 -10.50
N GLY A 174 -4.61 10.30 -10.86
CA GLY A 174 -5.60 11.04 -10.08
C GLY A 174 -5.19 11.21 -8.61
N ASN A 175 -6.03 10.74 -7.68
CA ASN A 175 -5.73 10.73 -6.23
C ASN A 175 -5.34 9.32 -5.70
N ALA A 176 -4.90 8.43 -6.60
CA ALA A 176 -4.55 7.04 -6.32
C ALA A 176 -3.16 6.88 -5.66
N GLY A 177 -2.99 7.38 -4.44
CA GLY A 177 -1.68 7.36 -3.77
C GLY A 177 -1.20 5.94 -3.44
N THR A 178 -2.12 4.99 -3.32
CA THR A 178 -1.79 3.58 -3.11
C THR A 178 -1.28 2.89 -4.38
N ALA A 179 -1.50 3.49 -5.56
CA ALA A 179 -0.99 3.04 -6.84
C ALA A 179 0.34 3.72 -7.20
N MET A 180 0.48 5.02 -6.90
CA MET A 180 1.64 5.85 -7.26
C MET A 180 2.98 5.19 -6.90
N ARG A 181 3.23 4.96 -5.60
CA ARG A 181 4.52 4.43 -5.12
C ARG A 181 4.91 3.08 -5.75
N PRO A 182 4.06 2.03 -5.69
CA PRO A 182 4.43 0.74 -6.28
C PRO A 182 4.56 0.81 -7.80
N LEU A 183 3.74 1.63 -8.47
CA LEU A 183 3.85 1.81 -9.91
C LEU A 183 5.16 2.51 -10.30
N THR A 184 5.59 3.55 -9.57
CA THR A 184 6.90 4.20 -9.77
C THR A 184 8.03 3.18 -9.72
N ALA A 185 8.06 2.34 -8.69
CA ALA A 185 9.08 1.29 -8.57
C ALA A 185 9.00 0.29 -9.72
N ALA A 186 7.80 -0.14 -10.11
CA ALA A 186 7.62 -1.10 -11.19
C ALA A 186 8.04 -0.54 -12.55
N VAL A 187 7.67 0.69 -12.91
CA VAL A 187 8.10 1.29 -14.18
C VAL A 187 9.60 1.55 -14.21
N THR A 188 10.22 1.80 -13.07
CA THR A 188 11.68 1.96 -12.99
C THR A 188 12.41 0.67 -13.35
N VAL A 189 11.88 -0.48 -12.94
CA VAL A 189 12.51 -1.80 -13.18
C VAL A 189 12.06 -2.40 -14.52
N ALA A 190 10.77 -2.35 -14.82
CA ALA A 190 10.13 -3.02 -15.95
C ALA A 190 9.84 -2.07 -17.13
N GLY A 191 10.20 -0.79 -17.04
CA GLY A 191 9.89 0.20 -18.06
C GLY A 191 10.83 0.21 -19.28
N GLY A 192 11.91 -0.57 -19.26
CA GLY A 192 12.86 -0.62 -20.37
C GLY A 192 13.54 0.73 -20.61
N ASN A 193 13.62 1.15 -21.89
CA ASN A 193 14.37 2.34 -22.29
C ASN A 193 13.52 3.60 -22.48
N SER A 194 12.25 3.57 -22.06
CA SER A 194 11.31 4.70 -22.23
C SER A 194 11.35 5.66 -21.02
N SER A 195 10.95 6.91 -21.24
CA SER A 195 10.77 7.90 -20.16
C SER A 195 9.35 7.83 -19.63
N TYR A 196 9.18 7.91 -18.31
CA TYR A 196 7.87 7.83 -17.66
C TYR A 196 7.64 9.05 -16.76
N VAL A 197 6.48 9.69 -16.92
CA VAL A 197 6.03 10.79 -16.05
C VAL A 197 4.77 10.34 -15.33
N LEU A 198 4.86 10.26 -14.00
CA LEU A 198 3.74 9.93 -13.14
C LEU A 198 3.19 11.20 -12.49
N ASP A 199 1.92 11.48 -12.71
CA ASP A 199 1.24 12.66 -12.20
C ASP A 199 -0.17 12.36 -11.67
N GLY A 200 -0.77 13.33 -10.99
CA GLY A 200 -2.12 13.24 -10.45
C GLY A 200 -2.70 14.61 -10.18
N VAL A 201 -3.81 14.63 -9.43
CA VAL A 201 -4.45 15.88 -9.01
C VAL A 201 -3.57 16.67 -8.03
N PRO A 202 -3.80 17.98 -7.79
CA PRO A 202 -2.97 18.79 -6.89
C PRO A 202 -2.75 18.15 -5.52
N ARG A 203 -3.80 17.56 -4.93
CA ARG A 203 -3.73 16.85 -3.65
C ARG A 203 -2.79 15.63 -3.66
N MET A 204 -2.55 15.02 -4.82
CA MET A 204 -1.56 13.94 -4.98
C MET A 204 -0.13 14.48 -4.97
N ARG A 205 0.09 15.65 -5.57
CA ARG A 205 1.42 16.29 -5.67
C ARG A 205 1.94 16.76 -4.32
N GLU A 206 1.05 17.02 -3.37
CA GLU A 206 1.38 17.32 -1.96
C GLU A 206 1.85 16.08 -1.17
N ARG A 207 1.68 14.86 -1.70
CA ARG A 207 2.04 13.64 -0.97
C ARG A 207 3.54 13.37 -1.12
N PRO A 208 4.26 13.12 -0.01
CA PRO A 208 5.69 12.85 -0.08
C PRO A 208 5.98 11.49 -0.74
N ILE A 209 6.93 11.49 -1.66
CA ILE A 209 7.49 10.28 -2.32
C ILE A 209 9.03 10.28 -2.32
N GLY A 210 9.67 11.29 -1.71
CA GLY A 210 11.12 11.49 -1.76
C GLY A 210 11.91 10.27 -1.25
N ASP A 211 11.44 9.63 -0.19
CA ASP A 211 12.08 8.43 0.37
C ASP A 211 12.22 7.28 -0.64
N LEU A 212 11.21 7.09 -1.50
CA LEU A 212 11.25 6.11 -2.58
C LEU A 212 12.21 6.55 -3.69
N VAL A 213 12.20 7.84 -4.05
CA VAL A 213 13.05 8.38 -5.11
C VAL A 213 14.52 8.26 -4.72
N ASP A 214 14.89 8.68 -3.51
CA ASP A 214 16.24 8.57 -2.98
C ASP A 214 16.71 7.11 -2.98
N GLY A 215 15.83 6.18 -2.58
CA GLY A 215 16.12 4.75 -2.61
C GLY A 215 16.35 4.20 -4.02
N LEU A 216 15.55 4.63 -5.00
CA LEU A 216 15.71 4.22 -6.40
C LEU A 216 16.98 4.82 -7.02
N GLN A 217 17.30 6.07 -6.70
CA GLN A 217 18.55 6.71 -7.14
C GLN A 217 19.78 5.99 -6.60
N GLN A 218 19.76 5.54 -5.33
CA GLN A 218 20.83 4.72 -4.75
C GLN A 218 21.02 3.38 -5.48
N LEU A 219 19.96 2.85 -6.09
CA LEU A 219 20.01 1.65 -6.93
C LEU A 219 20.43 1.95 -8.38
N GLY A 220 20.79 3.20 -8.69
CA GLY A 220 21.26 3.63 -10.01
C GLY A 220 20.15 3.98 -11.01
N ALA A 221 18.90 4.09 -10.55
CA ALA A 221 17.82 4.58 -11.40
C ALA A 221 17.86 6.11 -11.49
N ASN A 222 17.76 6.66 -12.69
CA ASN A 222 17.69 8.11 -12.87
C ASN A 222 16.23 8.59 -12.71
N VAL A 223 15.81 8.73 -11.45
CA VAL A 223 14.47 9.18 -11.06
C VAL A 223 14.54 10.53 -10.37
N ASP A 224 13.75 11.50 -10.77
CA ASP A 224 13.70 12.83 -10.18
C ASP A 224 12.29 13.26 -9.83
N CYS A 225 12.14 14.15 -8.84
CA CYS A 225 10.88 14.82 -8.55
C CYS A 225 10.90 16.26 -9.07
N SER A 226 10.15 16.57 -10.12
CA SER A 226 9.95 17.96 -10.52
C SER A 226 8.94 18.64 -9.59
N SER A 227 9.41 19.67 -8.89
CA SER A 227 8.57 20.63 -8.17
C SER A 227 8.03 21.64 -9.17
N HIS A 228 6.71 21.70 -9.35
CA HIS A 228 6.10 22.86 -9.96
C HIS A 228 6.11 24.00 -8.94
N SER A 229 6.82 25.08 -9.27
CA SER A 229 6.70 26.41 -8.70
C SER A 229 5.42 27.09 -9.13
#